data_AF-A0A2W5XBT9-F1
#
_entry.id   AF-A0A2W5XBT9-F1
#
_cell.length_a   1.000
_cell.length_b   1.000
_cell.length_c   1.000
_cell.angle_alpha   90.00
_cell.angle_beta   90.00
_cell.angle_gamma   90.00
#
_symmetry.space_group_name_H-M   'P 1'
#
loop_
_entity.id
_entity.type
_entity.pdbx_description
1 polymer ?
#
loop_
_entity_poly.entity_id
_entity_poly.type
_entity_poly.pdbx_seq_one_letter_code
_entity_poly.pdbx_strand_id
1 'polypeptide(L)' 'MALDAETQAFLDLTQAEIAPWTGTRAADRDLAIPAAALAGVIDNLALLQAQTRLFVSALGDAAGQAPEPFQP' A
#
# COMPACT_ATOMS: atom_id res chain seq x y z
N MET A 1 -8.75 12.69 -6.98
CA MET A 1 -8.96 11.29 -7.35
C MET A 1 -9.36 10.62 -6.07
N ALA A 2 -10.57 10.08 -6.02
CA ALA A 2 -10.93 9.25 -4.89
C ALA A 2 -10.01 8.03 -4.90
N LEU A 3 -9.43 7.70 -3.75
CA LEU A 3 -8.74 6.43 -3.61
C LEU A 3 -9.74 5.31 -3.84
N ASP A 4 -9.33 4.26 -4.54
CA ASP A 4 -10.13 3.05 -4.59
C ASP A 4 -10.23 2.46 -3.17
N ALA A 5 -11.27 1.66 -2.94
CA ALA A 5 -11.59 1.13 -1.61
C ALA A 5 -10.47 0.23 -1.04
N GLU A 6 -9.69 -0.41 -1.90
CA GLU A 6 -8.63 -1.32 -1.49
C GLU A 6 -7.40 -0.55 -1.03
N THR A 7 -7.04 0.51 -1.76
CA THR A 7 -5.99 1.44 -1.34
C THR A 7 -6.37 2.11 -0.02
N GLN A 8 -7.61 2.59 0.13
CA GLN A 8 -8.08 3.20 1.38
C GLN A 8 -7.99 2.21 2.55
N ALA A 9 -8.49 0.98 2.39
CA ALA A 9 -8.44 -0.05 3.43
C ALA A 9 -7.00 -0.40 3.84
N PHE A 10 -6.05 -0.44 2.90
CA PHE A 10 -4.64 -0.64 3.22
C PHE A 10 -4.06 0.55 4.00
N LEU A 11 -4.40 1.78 3.61
CA LEU A 11 -3.94 2.98 4.32
C LEU A 11 -4.50 3.07 5.73
N ASP A 12 -5.71 2.55 5.99
CA ASP A 12 -6.36 2.63 7.30
C ASP A 12 -5.84 1.60 8.33
N LEU A 13 -5.01 0.63 7.91
CA LEU A 13 -4.39 -0.32 8.84
C LEU A 13 -3.51 0.39 9.87
N THR A 14 -3.64 -0.01 11.12
CA THR A 14 -2.69 0.27 12.18
C THR A 14 -1.41 -0.54 12.01
N GLN A 15 -0.33 -0.12 12.66
CA GLN A 15 0.95 -0.85 12.62
C GLN A 15 0.84 -2.31 13.09
N ALA A 16 -0.01 -2.58 14.09
CA ALA A 16 -0.24 -3.93 14.59
C ALA A 16 -1.00 -4.82 13.59
N GLU A 17 -1.74 -4.22 12.66
CA GLU A 17 -2.55 -4.94 11.67
C GLU A 17 -1.77 -5.28 10.40
N ILE A 18 -0.61 -4.65 10.15
CA ILE A 18 0.17 -4.88 8.92
C ILE A 18 0.65 -6.32 8.82
N ALA A 19 1.13 -6.92 9.90
CA ALA A 19 1.60 -8.31 9.91
C ALA A 19 0.48 -9.33 9.58
N PRO A 20 -0.67 -9.36 10.28
CA PRO A 20 -1.76 -10.27 9.92
C PRO A 20 -2.39 -9.95 8.55
N TRP A 21 -2.43 -8.68 8.15
CA TRP A 21 -2.88 -8.28 6.81
C TRP A 21 -1.97 -8.85 5.73
N THR A 22 -0.64 -8.77 5.91
CA THR A 22 0.36 -9.29 4.96
C THR A 22 0.14 -10.78 4.66
N GLY A 23 -0.08 -11.58 5.71
CA GLY A 23 -0.34 -13.01 5.57
C GLY A 23 -1.64 -13.29 4.81
N THR A 24 -2.72 -12.61 5.19
CA THR A 24 -4.04 -12.75 4.52
C THR A 24 -3.93 -12.35 3.04
N ARG A 25 -3.31 -11.20 2.77
CA ARG A 25 -3.16 -10.65 1.42
C ARG A 25 -2.34 -11.52 0.48
N ALA A 26 -1.32 -12.21 1.02
CA ALA A 26 -0.52 -13.17 0.29
C ALA A 26 -1.31 -14.46 0.01
N ALA A 27 -2.05 -14.97 0.99
CA ALA A 27 -2.91 -16.13 0.81
C ALA A 27 -4.00 -15.91 -0.25
N ASP A 28 -4.64 -14.73 -0.26
CA ASP A 28 -5.63 -14.34 -1.28
C ASP A 28 -5.07 -14.32 -2.72
N ARG A 29 -3.74 -14.36 -2.87
CA ARG A 29 -3.02 -14.35 -4.16
C ARG A 29 -2.30 -15.66 -4.45
N ASP A 30 -2.53 -16.70 -3.64
CA ASP A 30 -1.81 -17.96 -3.73
C ASP A 30 -0.27 -17.78 -3.63
N LEU A 31 0.17 -16.77 -2.87
CA LEU A 31 1.59 -16.47 -2.64
C LEU A 31 2.06 -17.03 -1.30
N ALA A 32 3.11 -17.86 -1.35
CA ALA A 32 3.82 -18.29 -0.16
C ALA A 32 5.00 -17.35 0.14
N ILE A 33 4.96 -16.65 1.27
CA ILE A 33 6.10 -15.83 1.73
C ILE A 33 7.09 -16.75 2.46
N PRO A 34 8.36 -16.85 2.02
CA PRO A 34 9.38 -17.61 2.73
C PRO A 34 9.55 -17.08 4.16
N ALA A 35 9.65 -17.97 5.15
CA ALA A 35 9.76 -17.56 6.56
C ALA A 35 10.92 -16.60 6.82
N ALA A 36 12.05 -16.80 6.13
CA ALA A 36 13.22 -15.91 6.24
C ALA A 36 13.01 -14.50 5.67
N ALA A 37 12.02 -14.32 4.78
CA ALA A 37 11.70 -13.03 4.16
C ALA A 37 10.53 -12.31 4.84
N LEU A 38 9.72 -13.01 5.66
CA LEU A 38 8.45 -12.49 6.18
C LEU A 38 8.60 -11.16 6.92
N ALA A 39 9.59 -11.03 7.80
CA ALA A 39 9.84 -9.80 8.54
C ALA A 39 10.14 -8.62 7.58
N GLY A 40 11.02 -8.83 6.61
CA GLY A 40 11.35 -7.78 5.62
C GLY A 40 10.18 -7.42 4.71
N VAL A 41 9.29 -8.37 4.39
CA VAL A 41 8.07 -8.08 3.63
C VAL A 41 7.12 -7.19 4.45
N ILE A 42 6.94 -7.48 5.74
CA ILE A 42 6.11 -6.67 6.64
C ILE A 42 6.69 -5.25 6.76
N ASP A 43 7.99 -5.11 6.95
CA ASP A 43 8.67 -3.80 7.04
C ASP A 43 8.51 -2.99 5.75
N ASN A 44 8.68 -3.64 4.59
CA ASN A 44 8.50 -3.01 3.29
C ASN A 44 7.06 -2.53 3.07
N LEU A 45 6.07 -3.30 3.53
CA LEU A 45 4.66 -2.90 3.45
C LEU A 45 4.34 -1.73 4.37
N ALA A 46 4.92 -1.69 5.58
CA ALA A 46 4.81 -0.54 6.47
C ALA A 46 5.44 0.72 5.86
N LEU A 47 6.61 0.59 5.23
CA LEU A 47 7.26 1.70 4.53
C LEU A 47 6.41 2.18 3.34
N LEU A 48 5.90 1.26 2.53
CA LEU A 48 5.01 1.57 1.41
C LEU A 48 3.78 2.34 1.89
N GLN A 49 3.12 1.87 2.96
CA GLN A 49 1.96 2.54 3.54
C GLN A 49 2.30 3.99 3.95
N ALA A 50 3.43 4.20 4.63
CA ALA A 50 3.86 5.52 5.05
C ALA A 50 4.13 6.46 3.85
N GLN A 51 4.81 5.95 2.82
CA GLN A 51 5.09 6.70 1.60
C GLN A 51 3.82 7.05 0.83
N THR A 52 2.87 6.12 0.72
CA THR A 52 1.59 6.39 0.09
C THR A 52 0.79 7.44 0.87
N ARG A 53 0.77 7.40 2.21
CA ARG A 53 0.15 8.46 3.02
C ARG A 53 0.78 9.83 2.75
N LEU A 54 2.10 9.90 2.67
CA LEU A 54 2.82 11.14 2.34
C LEU A 54 2.45 11.66 0.95
N PHE A 55 2.40 10.77 -0.04
CA PHE A 55 2.03 11.12 -1.42
C PHE A 55 0.59 11.62 -1.52
N VAL A 56 -0.37 10.92 -0.89
CA VAL A 56 -1.79 11.31 -0.86
C VAL A 56 -1.96 12.67 -0.17
N SER A 57 -1.24 12.91 0.92
CA SER A 57 -1.24 14.22 1.60
C SER A 57 -0.66 15.33 0.71
N ALA A 58 0.44 15.05 0.00
CA ALA A 58 1.12 16.01 -0.86
C ALA A 58 0.34 16.35 -2.15
N LEU A 59 -0.52 15.46 -2.63
CA LEU A 59 -1.31 15.67 -3.84
C LEU A 59 -2.25 16.88 -3.74
N GLY A 60 -2.77 17.22 -2.56
CA GLY A 60 -3.61 18.41 -2.35
C GLY A 60 -4.66 18.62 -3.44
N ASP A 61 -4.70 19.84 -4.01
CA ASP A 61 -5.61 20.21 -5.10
C ASP A 61 -5.34 19.45 -6.42
N ALA A 62 -4.12 18.92 -6.61
CA ALA A 62 -3.75 18.15 -7.79
C ALA A 62 -4.28 16.71 -7.75
N ALA A 63 -4.82 16.24 -6.62
CA ALA A 63 -5.35 14.88 -6.50
C ALA A 63 -6.36 14.55 -7.61
N GLY A 64 -7.15 15.52 -8.09
CA GLY A 64 -8.17 15.35 -9.14
C GLY A 64 -7.67 15.43 -10.58
N GLN A 65 -6.39 15.73 -10.81
CA GLN A 65 -5.85 15.91 -12.15
C GLN A 65 -5.57 14.55 -12.80
N ALA A 66 -5.82 14.47 -14.11
CA ALA A 66 -5.44 13.29 -14.88
C ALA A 66 -3.91 13.18 -14.92
N PRO A 67 -3.33 11.97 -14.80
CA PRO A 67 -1.91 11.77 -15.04
C PRO A 67 -1.53 12.31 -16.42
N GLU A 68 -0.37 12.95 -16.54
CA GLU A 68 0.13 13.36 -17.85
C GLU A 68 0.32 12.12 -18.73
N PRO A 69 -0.18 12.15 -19.98
CA PRO A 69 0.04 11.05 -20.89
C PRO A 69 1.54 10.95 -21.21
N PHE A 70 2.08 9.74 -21.12
CA PHE A 70 3.44 9.48 -21.56
C PHE A 70 3.58 9.80 -23.07
N GLN A 71 4.57 10.61 -23.43
CA GLN A 71 4.99 10.82 -24.82
C GLN A 71 6.37 10.18 -25.04
N PRO A 72 6.49 9.19 -25.95
CA PRO A 72 7.76 8.52 -26.25
C PRO A 72 8.77 9.41 -26.98
#